data_AF-A0A967JY40-F1
#
_entry.id   AF-A0A967JY40-F1
#
_cell.length_a   1.000
_cell.length_b   1.000
_cell.length_c   1.000
_cell.angle_alpha   90.00
_cell.angle_beta   90.00
_cell.angle_gamma   90.00
#
_symmetry.space_group_name_H-M   'P 1'
#
loop_
_entity.id
_entity.type
_entity.pdbx_description
1 polymer ?
#
loop_
_entity_poly.entity_id
_entity_poly.type
_entity_poly.pdbx_seq_one_letter_code
_entity_poly.pdbx_strand_id
1 'polypeptide(L)'
;LGDQPLAAWPARALAEVSPHCIQVGGEPLAALGWPCVPDEREAAGPAAGLEAALLYAPGAALVVCAVDVPFVPAGLLRYALA
;
A
#
# COMPACT_ATOMS: atom_id res chain seq x y z
N LEU A 1 3.68 -8.87 -13.21
CA LEU A 1 4.08 -8.11 -14.40
C LEU A 1 5.48 -8.58 -14.79
N GLY A 2 5.56 -9.39 -15.85
CA GLY A 2 6.71 -10.30 -16.00
C GLY A 2 6.83 -11.19 -14.76
N ASP A 3 8.06 -11.36 -14.26
CA ASP A 3 8.38 -12.21 -13.10
C ASP A 3 8.15 -11.55 -11.74
N GLN A 4 7.72 -10.28 -11.72
CA GLN A 4 7.52 -9.52 -10.48
C GLN A 4 6.02 -9.43 -10.12
N PRO A 5 5.62 -9.60 -8.85
CA PRO A 5 4.23 -9.40 -8.41
C PRO A 5 3.73 -7.99 -8.74
N LEU A 6 2.45 -7.85 -9.11
CA LEU A 6 1.86 -6.54 -9.45
C LEU A 6 2.01 -5.53 -8.30
N ALA A 7 1.74 -5.97 -7.07
CA ALA A 7 1.82 -5.17 -5.86
C ALA A 7 3.23 -4.63 -5.54
N ALA A 8 4.29 -5.24 -6.08
CA ALA A 8 5.66 -4.78 -5.85
C ALA A 8 5.93 -3.41 -6.50
N TRP A 9 5.23 -3.10 -7.59
CA TRP A 9 5.43 -1.87 -8.35
C TRP A 9 4.89 -0.62 -7.63
N PRO A 10 3.61 -0.56 -7.20
CA PRO A 10 3.12 0.59 -6.44
C PRO A 10 3.81 0.70 -5.07
N ALA A 11 4.20 -0.42 -4.44
CA ALA A 11 4.98 -0.41 -3.20
C ALA A 11 6.34 0.30 -3.37
N ARG A 12 7.05 0.05 -4.48
CA ARG A 12 8.30 0.76 -4.81
C ARG A 12 8.06 2.26 -5.03
N ALA A 13 7.02 2.62 -5.79
CA ALA A 13 6.68 4.02 -6.03
C ALA A 13 6.30 4.77 -4.73
N LEU A 14 5.57 4.11 -3.82
CA LEU A 14 5.26 4.65 -2.49
C LEU A 14 6.51 4.79 -1.61
N ALA A 15 7.43 3.82 -1.66
CA ALA A 15 8.68 3.88 -0.91
C ALA A 15 9.60 5.04 -1.35
N GLU A 16 9.47 5.54 -2.59
CA GLU A 16 10.17 6.75 -3.05
C GLU A 16 9.63 8.05 -2.45
N VAL A 17 8.39 8.06 -1.93
CA VAL A 17 7.75 9.25 -1.38
C VAL A 17 7.65 9.23 0.15
N SER A 18 7.69 8.05 0.76
CA SER A 18 7.67 7.87 2.20
C SER A 18 8.51 6.67 2.63
N PRO A 19 9.41 6.82 3.62
CA PRO A 19 10.13 5.68 4.19
C PRO A 19 9.23 4.76 5.02
N HIS A 20 8.03 5.22 5.41
CA HIS A 20 7.06 4.47 6.21
C HIS A 20 5.98 3.88 5.30
N CYS A 21 6.37 2.92 4.46
CA CYS A 21 5.45 2.20 3.58
C CYS A 21 5.04 0.87 4.23
N ILE A 22 3.74 0.58 4.20
CA ILE A 22 3.15 -0.69 4.64
C ILE A 22 2.33 -1.30 3.51
N GLN A 23 2.08 -2.59 3.61
CA GLN A 23 1.10 -3.30 2.81
C GLN A 23 -0.08 -3.68 3.69
N VAL A 24 -1.29 -3.58 3.15
CA VAL A 24 -2.49 -4.03 3.85
C VAL A 24 -3.06 -5.24 3.14
N GLY A 25 -3.30 -6.30 3.90
CA GLY A 25 -3.83 -7.57 3.43
C GLY A 25 -3.09 -8.76 4.02
N GLY A 26 -3.21 -9.91 3.36
CA GLY A 26 -2.54 -11.14 3.75
C GLY A 26 -1.54 -11.63 2.71
N GLU A 27 -1.29 -12.92 2.68
CA GLU A 27 -0.57 -13.54 1.57
C GLU A 27 -1.33 -13.36 0.25
N PRO A 28 -0.64 -13.13 -0.88
CA PRO A 28 0.82 -13.17 -1.06
C PRO A 28 1.54 -11.83 -0.81
N LEU A 29 0.86 -10.81 -0.27
CA LEU A 29 1.47 -9.48 -0.10
C LEU A 29 2.58 -9.50 0.95
N ALA A 30 2.37 -10.22 2.07
CA ALA A 30 3.37 -10.32 3.13
C ALA A 30 4.74 -10.85 2.66
N ALA A 31 4.78 -11.65 1.59
CA ALA A 31 6.01 -12.16 1.00
C ALA A 31 6.85 -11.10 0.24
N LEU A 32 6.37 -9.86 0.07
CA LEU A 32 7.03 -8.82 -0.73
C LEU A 32 8.13 -8.06 0.02
N GLY A 33 8.29 -8.28 1.33
CA GLY A 33 9.39 -7.71 2.12
C GLY A 33 9.12 -6.32 2.70
N TRP A 34 7.90 -5.80 2.59
CA TRP A 34 7.44 -4.63 3.34
C TRP A 34 6.66 -5.06 4.59
N PRO A 35 6.59 -4.22 5.64
CA PRO A 35 5.69 -4.47 6.76
C PRO A 35 4.26 -4.70 6.25
N CYS A 36 3.63 -5.78 6.67
CA CYS A 36 2.29 -6.17 6.25
C CYS A 36 1.34 -6.12 7.45
N VAL A 37 0.20 -5.46 7.27
CA VAL A 37 -0.87 -5.32 8.25
C VAL A 37 -2.06 -6.13 7.75
N PRO A 38 -2.55 -7.12 8.52
CA PRO A 38 -3.71 -7.90 8.13
C PRO A 38 -4.97 -7.02 8.13
N ASP A 39 -5.91 -7.40 7.27
CA ASP A 39 -7.28 -6.91 7.38
C ASP A 39 -8.02 -7.74 8.45
N GLU A 40 -8.59 -7.08 9.45
CA GLU A 40 -9.30 -7.75 10.54
C GLU A 40 -10.79 -7.96 10.23
N ARG A 41 -11.35 -7.28 9.22
CA ARG A 41 -12.77 -7.41 8.87
C ARG A 41 -12.96 -8.26 7.62
N GLU A 42 -13.40 -9.49 7.85
CA GLU A 42 -13.74 -10.41 6.78
C GLU A 42 -14.85 -9.86 5.87
N ALA A 43 -14.68 -10.02 4.55
CA ALA A 43 -15.65 -9.66 3.51
C ALA A 43 -16.09 -8.17 3.44
N ALA A 44 -15.34 -7.25 4.05
CA ALA A 44 -15.66 -5.82 4.05
C ALA A 44 -14.99 -5.00 2.92
N GLY A 45 -14.30 -5.69 2.00
CA GLY A 45 -13.74 -5.09 0.79
C GLY A 45 -12.66 -4.03 1.07
N PRO A 46 -12.42 -3.08 0.13
CA PRO A 46 -11.34 -2.09 0.26
C PRO A 46 -11.44 -1.21 1.51
N ALA A 47 -12.65 -0.99 2.04
CA ALA A 47 -12.87 -0.14 3.20
C ALA A 47 -12.21 -0.70 4.47
N ALA A 48 -12.15 -2.02 4.60
CA ALA A 48 -11.54 -2.67 5.75
C ALA A 48 -10.01 -2.58 5.72
N GLY A 49 -9.41 -2.71 4.53
CA GLY A 49 -8.00 -2.39 4.34
C GLY A 49 -7.67 -0.92 4.64
N LEU A 50 -8.53 0.02 4.27
CA LEU A 50 -8.34 1.44 4.61
C LEU A 50 -8.42 1.69 6.11
N GLU A 51 -9.35 1.04 6.80
CA GLU A 51 -9.44 1.10 8.26
C GLU A 51 -8.19 0.55 8.93
N ALA A 52 -7.71 -0.63 8.52
CA ALA A 52 -6.47 -1.20 9.05
C ALA A 52 -5.27 -0.27 8.83
N ALA A 53 -5.18 0.37 7.65
CA ALA A 53 -4.16 1.38 7.37
C ALA A 53 -4.25 2.58 8.31
N LEU A 54 -5.47 3.11 8.54
CA LEU A 54 -5.73 4.26 9.41
C LEU A 54 -5.41 3.96 10.87
N LEU A 55 -5.71 2.74 11.35
CA LEU A 55 -5.42 2.33 12.73
C LEU A 55 -3.92 2.08 12.95
N TYR A 56 -3.20 1.62 11.93
CA TYR A 56 -1.77 1.35 12.03
C TYR A 56 -0.91 2.60 11.84
N ALA A 57 -1.30 3.52 10.94
CA ALA A 57 -0.48 4.66 10.58
C ALA A 57 -0.34 5.65 11.77
N PRO A 58 0.88 5.98 12.20
CA PRO A 58 1.08 6.90 13.33
C PRO A 58 0.91 8.38 12.94
N GLY A 59 0.71 8.68 11.66
CA GLY A 59 0.67 10.04 11.11
C GLY A 59 -0.73 10.63 11.01
N ALA A 60 -0.79 11.95 10.82
CA ALA A 60 -2.05 12.68 10.62
C ALA A 60 -2.69 12.45 9.23
N ALA A 61 -1.91 11.93 8.27
CA ALA A 61 -2.35 11.68 6.91
C ALA A 61 -1.64 10.45 6.34
N LEU A 62 -2.30 9.80 5.39
CA LEU A 62 -1.79 8.64 4.67
C LEU A 62 -2.17 8.72 3.20
N VAL A 63 -1.30 8.17 2.35
CA VAL A 63 -1.56 7.97 0.93
C VAL A 63 -1.69 6.48 0.71
N VAL A 64 -2.82 6.08 0.13
CA VAL A 64 -3.11 4.69 -0.18
C VAL A 64 -3.09 4.51 -1.68
N CYS A 65 -2.44 3.45 -2.13
CA CYS A 65 -2.41 3.06 -3.52
C CYS A 65 -2.92 1.62 -3.64
N ALA A 66 -3.78 1.38 -4.63
CA ALA A 66 -4.23 0.02 -4.92
C ALA A 66 -3.06 -0.83 -5.43
N VAL A 67 -3.07 -2.13 -5.16
CA VAL A 67 -1.97 -3.03 -5.52
C VAL A 67 -1.92 -3.38 -7.01
N ASP A 68 -3.01 -3.09 -7.74
CA ASP A 68 -3.22 -3.40 -9.15
C ASP A 68 -2.95 -2.22 -10.09
N VAL A 69 -2.35 -1.13 -9.58
CA VAL A 69 -1.89 0.03 -10.39
C VAL A 69 -0.36 0.07 -10.53
N PRO A 70 0.26 -0.84 -11.31
CA PRO A 70 1.72 -0.99 -11.37
C PRO A 70 2.47 0.18 -12.03
N PHE A 71 1.75 1.10 -12.69
CA PHE A 71 2.35 2.20 -13.45
C PHE A 71 2.16 3.56 -12.78
N VAL A 72 1.75 3.59 -11.51
CA VAL A 72 1.62 4.83 -10.74
C VAL A 72 3.00 5.47 -10.54
N PRO A 73 3.25 6.69 -11.05
CA PRO A 73 4.56 7.32 -10.91
C PRO A 73 4.67 8.03 -9.55
N ALA A 74 5.85 8.00 -8.94
CA ALA A 74 6.12 8.73 -7.70
C ALA A 74 5.85 10.25 -7.80
N GLY A 75 5.99 10.83 -9.01
CA GLY A 75 5.62 12.22 -9.26
C GLY A 75 4.13 12.52 -9.04
N LEU A 76 3.24 11.59 -9.41
CA LEU A 76 1.80 11.73 -9.15
C LEU A 76 1.49 11.61 -7.65
N LEU A 77 2.17 10.68 -6.96
CA LEU A 77 2.03 10.51 -5.52
C LEU A 77 2.48 11.77 -4.76
N ARG A 78 3.61 12.37 -5.16
CA ARG A 78 4.09 13.65 -4.61
C ARG A 78 3.13 14.81 -4.88
N TYR A 79 2.54 14.87 -6.06
CA TYR A 79 1.52 15.88 -6.39
C TYR A 79 0.29 15.74 -5.50
N ALA A 80 -0.18 14.52 -5.22
CA ALA A 80 -1.32 14.28 -4.34
C ALA A 80 -1.06 14.60 -2.85
N LEU A 81 0.22 14.76 -2.46
CA LEU A 81 0.66 15.10 -1.12
C LEU A 81 0.87 16.63 -0.91
N ALA A 82 0.87 17.42 -1.98
CA ALA A 82 1.10 18.86 -1.95
C ALA A 82 -0.19 19.64 -1.70
#